data_AF-A0A4R1G3J7-F1
#
_entry.id   AF-A0A4R1G3J7-F1
#
_cell.length_a   1.000
_cell.length_b   1.000
_cell.length_c   1.000
_cell.angle_alpha   90.00
_cell.angle_beta   90.00
_cell.angle_gamma   90.00
#
_symmetry.space_group_name_H-M   'P 1'
#
loop_
_entity.id
_entity.type
_entity.pdbx_description
1 polymer ?
#
loop_
_entity_poly.entity_id
_entity_poly.type
_entity_poly.pdbx_seq_one_letter_code
_entity_poly.pdbx_strand_id
1 'polypeptide(L)'
;MSETFKVEPDAVDTFAASLRTLAEANANVATYLEKWLVLDNTVWGDGGLIRIGLSAVSEAHAQLAPNYATLGTLCDNAATELVKVAQVYRTTDKAHADALDRTYPAGGQ
;
A
#
# COMPACT_ATOMS: atom_id res chain seq x y z
N MET A 1 -11.61 3.32 -32.72
CA MET A 1 -12.50 3.63 -31.59
C MET A 1 -11.65 4.31 -30.54
N SER A 2 -11.88 5.59 -30.26
CA SER A 2 -11.23 6.27 -29.13
C SER A 2 -12.05 5.92 -27.88
N GLU A 3 -11.59 4.95 -27.10
CA GLU A 3 -12.12 4.77 -25.75
C GLU A 3 -11.78 6.05 -24.98
N THR A 4 -12.80 6.86 -24.70
CA THR A 4 -12.64 8.02 -23.83
C THR A 4 -12.33 7.48 -22.44
N PHE A 5 -11.05 7.55 -22.05
CA PHE A 5 -10.58 7.16 -20.73
C PHE A 5 -11.24 8.08 -19.69
N LYS A 6 -12.30 7.59 -19.05
CA LYS A 6 -13.01 8.29 -17.99
C LYS A 6 -12.51 7.76 -16.65
N VAL A 7 -11.73 8.58 -15.95
CA VAL A 7 -11.31 8.28 -14.57
C VAL A 7 -12.35 8.85 -13.62
N GLU A 8 -12.72 8.06 -12.61
CA GLU A 8 -13.50 8.51 -11.46
C GLU A 8 -12.53 8.69 -10.28
N PRO A 9 -12.12 9.93 -9.96
CA PRO A 9 -11.10 10.18 -8.94
C PRO A 9 -11.44 9.59 -7.56
N ASP A 10 -12.73 9.55 -7.22
CA ASP A 10 -13.19 9.02 -5.93
C ASP A 10 -13.05 7.49 -5.85
N ALA A 11 -13.25 6.79 -6.96
CA ALA A 11 -13.00 5.36 -7.05
C ALA A 11 -11.49 5.06 -6.95
N VAL A 12 -10.65 5.90 -7.55
CA VAL A 12 -9.18 5.80 -7.44
C VAL A 12 -8.72 6.02 -5.99
N ASP A 13 -9.27 7.00 -5.30
CA ASP A 13 -8.96 7.25 -3.88
C ASP A 13 -9.43 6.11 -2.97
N THR A 14 -10.58 5.51 -3.26
CA THR A 14 -11.08 4.33 -2.54
C THR A 14 -10.12 3.15 -2.67
N PHE A 15 -9.60 2.92 -3.87
CA PHE A 15 -8.60 1.88 -4.08
C PHE A 15 -7.26 2.21 -3.41
N ALA A 16 -6.82 3.47 -3.48
CA ALA A 16 -5.62 3.93 -2.76
C ALA A 16 -5.75 3.74 -1.25
N ALA A 17 -6.92 4.03 -0.67
CA ALA A 17 -7.20 3.79 0.75
C ALA A 17 -7.10 2.29 1.10
N SER A 18 -7.65 1.42 0.25
CA SER A 18 -7.55 -0.04 0.43
C SER A 18 -6.11 -0.53 0.42
N LEU A 19 -5.26 0.04 -0.44
CA LEU A 19 -3.83 -0.26 -0.48
C LEU A 19 -3.10 0.23 0.78
N ARG A 20 -3.47 1.39 1.34
CA ARG A 20 -2.91 1.84 2.63
C ARG A 20 -3.29 0.91 3.77
N THR A 21 -4.55 0.47 3.84
CA THR A 21 -4.98 -0.53 4.83
C THR A 21 -4.19 -1.83 4.69
N LEU A 22 -3.90 -2.26 3.46
CA LEU A 22 -3.02 -3.42 3.24
C LEU A 22 -1.59 -3.15 3.71
N ALA A 23 -1.04 -1.96 3.45
CA ALA A 23 0.30 -1.59 3.92
C ALA A 23 0.39 -1.62 5.47
N GLU A 24 -0.61 -1.08 6.16
CA GLU A 24 -0.73 -1.13 7.62
C GLU A 24 -0.86 -2.57 8.13
N ALA A 25 -1.65 -3.42 7.46
CA ALA A 25 -1.77 -4.82 7.81
C ALA A 25 -0.44 -5.57 7.67
N ASN A 26 0.35 -5.28 6.64
CA ASN A 26 1.70 -5.84 6.48
C ASN A 26 2.62 -5.46 7.65
N ALA A 27 2.55 -4.23 8.15
CA ALA A 27 3.31 -3.79 9.32
C ALA A 27 2.92 -4.59 10.58
N ASN A 28 1.62 -4.85 10.78
CA ASN A 28 1.15 -5.69 11.89
C ASN A 28 1.66 -7.14 11.81
N VAL A 29 1.78 -7.69 10.59
CA VAL A 29 2.36 -9.02 10.39
C VAL A 29 3.83 -9.03 10.77
N ALA A 30 4.62 -8.00 10.43
CA ALA A 30 6.01 -7.91 10.86
C ALA A 30 6.14 -7.97 12.39
N THR A 31 5.33 -7.21 13.13
CA THR A 31 5.29 -7.27 14.60
C THR A 31 4.91 -8.66 15.13
N TYR A 32 3.97 -9.34 14.47
CA TYR A 32 3.58 -10.70 14.83
C TYR A 32 4.75 -11.69 14.62
N LEU A 33 5.44 -11.60 13.47
CA LEU A 33 6.59 -12.45 13.16
C LEU A 33 7.73 -12.21 14.15
N GLU A 34 8.03 -10.96 14.50
CA GLU A 34 9.02 -10.62 15.52
C GLU A 34 8.67 -11.25 16.86
N LYS A 35 7.42 -11.14 17.30
CA LYS A 35 6.96 -11.66 18.59
C LYS A 35 7.06 -13.19 18.69
N TRP A 36 6.75 -13.92 17.61
CA TRP A 36 6.55 -15.36 17.66
C TRP A 36 7.68 -16.18 17.05
N LEU A 37 8.49 -15.59 16.17
CA LEU A 37 9.55 -16.30 15.45
C LEU A 37 10.97 -15.81 15.81
N VAL A 38 11.11 -14.73 16.59
CA VAL A 38 12.40 -14.37 17.18
C VAL A 38 12.52 -15.08 18.52
N LEU A 39 13.23 -16.20 18.51
CA LEU A 39 13.45 -17.04 19.68
C LEU A 39 14.87 -16.84 20.22
N ASP A 40 14.99 -16.62 21.53
CA ASP A 40 16.28 -16.51 22.20
C ASP A 40 16.90 -17.90 22.42
N ASN A 41 18.02 -18.17 21.75
CA ASN A 41 18.74 -19.44 21.84
C ASN A 41 19.45 -19.63 23.20
N THR A 42 19.56 -18.59 24.03
CA THR A 42 20.21 -18.70 25.34
C THR A 42 19.40 -19.53 26.35
N VAL A 43 18.10 -19.69 26.11
CA VAL A 43 17.16 -20.38 27.03
C VAL A 43 17.10 -21.89 26.81
N TRP A 44 17.38 -22.38 25.59
CA TRP A 44 16.99 -23.74 25.18
C TRP A 44 18.09 -24.80 25.18
N GLY A 45 19.35 -24.43 25.49
CA GLY A 45 20.46 -25.37 25.62
C GLY A 45 20.85 -26.08 24.31
N ASP A 46 21.95 -26.85 24.35
CA ASP A 46 22.66 -27.30 23.13
C ASP A 46 22.12 -28.59 22.48
N GLY A 47 20.86 -28.93 22.73
CA GLY A 47 20.23 -30.15 22.21
C GLY A 47 20.03 -30.12 20.68
N GLY A 48 20.50 -31.15 19.97
CA GLY A 48 20.47 -31.18 18.49
C GLY A 48 19.09 -31.04 17.85
N LEU A 49 18.03 -31.64 18.43
CA LEU A 49 16.65 -31.48 17.92
C LEU A 49 16.09 -30.08 18.15
N ILE A 50 16.48 -29.43 19.25
CA ILE A 50 16.09 -28.06 19.59
C ILE A 50 16.72 -27.08 18.59
N ARG A 51 18.00 -27.28 18.23
CA ARG A 51 18.69 -26.47 17.21
C ARG A 51 18.01 -26.57 15.84
N ILE A 52 17.59 -27.76 15.39
CA ILE A 52 16.92 -27.92 14.10
C ILE A 52 15.60 -27.14 14.06
N GLY A 53 14.77 -27.26 15.11
CA GLY A 53 13.53 -26.50 15.22
C GLY A 53 13.76 -24.99 15.25
N LEU A 54 14.76 -24.54 16.03
CA LEU A 54 15.12 -23.13 16.14
C LEU A 54 15.62 -22.55 14.81
N SER A 55 16.44 -23.31 14.06
CA SER A 55 16.90 -22.93 12.73
C SER A 55 15.74 -22.79 11.75
N ALA A 56 14.79 -23.73 11.74
CA ALA A 56 13.62 -23.66 10.86
C ALA A 56 12.74 -22.44 11.17
N VAL A 57 12.55 -22.09 12.44
CA VAL A 57 11.82 -20.89 12.86
C VAL A 57 12.55 -19.61 12.45
N SER A 58 13.87 -19.55 12.66
CA SER A 58 14.69 -18.42 12.23
C SER A 58 14.68 -18.23 10.71
N GLU A 59 14.70 -19.32 9.95
CA GLU A 59 14.65 -19.28 8.50
C GLU A 59 13.27 -18.80 8.00
N ALA A 60 12.19 -19.28 8.61
CA ALA A 60 10.84 -18.79 8.33
C ALA A 60 10.72 -17.29 8.60
N HIS A 61 11.26 -16.79 9.73
CA HIS A 61 11.31 -15.36 10.02
C HIS A 61 12.09 -14.59 8.94
N ALA A 62 13.30 -15.08 8.59
CA ALA A 62 14.17 -14.44 7.62
C ALA A 62 13.56 -14.37 6.20
N GLN A 63 12.66 -15.28 5.85
CA GLN A 63 11.93 -15.23 4.58
C GLN A 63 10.67 -14.34 4.67
N LEU A 64 9.88 -14.48 5.74
CA LEU A 64 8.58 -13.80 5.84
C LEU A 64 8.74 -12.31 6.12
N ALA A 65 9.57 -11.92 7.09
CA ALA A 65 9.70 -10.52 7.52
C ALA A 65 10.05 -9.55 6.37
N PRO A 66 11.09 -9.79 5.54
CA PRO A 66 11.42 -8.88 4.45
C PRO A 66 10.37 -8.87 3.34
N ASN A 67 9.66 -9.99 3.11
CA ASN A 67 8.60 -10.07 2.12
C ASN A 67 7.40 -9.20 2.52
N TYR A 68 6.94 -9.28 3.78
CA TYR A 68 5.86 -8.42 4.27
C TYR A 68 6.27 -6.95 4.30
N ALA A 69 7.52 -6.63 4.64
CA ALA A 69 8.03 -5.26 4.55
C ALA A 69 8.02 -4.71 3.10
N THR A 70 8.42 -5.54 2.14
CA THR A 70 8.42 -5.18 0.70
C THR A 70 7.00 -4.98 0.18
N LEU A 71 6.07 -5.89 0.52
CA LEU A 71 4.66 -5.76 0.15
C LEU A 71 4.03 -4.51 0.75
N GLY A 72 4.30 -4.21 2.03
CA GLY A 72 3.81 -3.00 2.67
C GLY A 72 4.29 -1.74 1.96
N THR A 73 5.59 -1.67 1.64
CA THR A 73 6.18 -0.55 0.90
C THR A 73 5.59 -0.40 -0.49
N LEU A 74 5.38 -1.51 -1.22
CA LEU A 74 4.79 -1.48 -2.56
C LEU A 74 3.34 -0.96 -2.51
N CYS A 75 2.54 -1.44 -1.55
CA CYS A 75 1.17 -0.99 -1.35
C CYS A 75 1.09 0.51 -1.03
N ASP A 76 1.96 1.02 -0.14
CA ASP A 76 1.98 2.45 0.23
C ASP A 76 2.42 3.34 -0.95
N ASN A 77 3.44 2.92 -1.70
CA ASN A 77 3.89 3.63 -2.89
C ASN A 77 2.79 3.67 -3.97
N ALA A 78 2.13 2.53 -4.21
CA ALA A 78 1.02 2.46 -5.17
C ALA A 78 -0.15 3.34 -4.74
N ALA A 79 -0.52 3.34 -3.45
CA ALA A 79 -1.54 4.23 -2.92
C ALA A 79 -1.17 5.71 -3.13
N THR A 80 0.09 6.07 -2.88
CA THR A 80 0.59 7.44 -3.07
C THR A 80 0.50 7.90 -4.52
N GLU A 81 0.89 7.04 -5.47
CA GLU A 81 0.77 7.37 -6.89
C GLU A 81 -0.69 7.48 -7.35
N LEU A 82 -1.58 6.60 -6.87
CA LEU A 82 -3.01 6.68 -7.19
C LEU A 82 -3.66 7.98 -6.70
N VAL A 83 -3.31 8.45 -5.50
CA VAL A 83 -3.79 9.75 -4.99
C VAL A 83 -3.30 10.89 -5.88
N LYS A 84 -2.04 10.87 -6.32
CA LYS A 84 -1.52 11.87 -7.27
C LYS A 84 -2.31 11.85 -8.58
N VAL A 85 -2.58 10.66 -9.12
CA VAL A 85 -3.38 10.49 -10.35
C VAL A 85 -4.78 11.07 -10.15
N ALA A 86 -5.48 10.72 -9.07
CA ALA A 86 -6.82 11.25 -8.78
C ALA A 86 -6.80 12.79 -8.71
N GLN A 87 -5.75 13.37 -8.11
CA GLN A 87 -5.61 14.82 -8.00
C GLN A 87 -5.32 15.51 -9.35
N VAL A 88 -4.55 14.86 -10.24
CA VAL A 88 -4.35 15.35 -11.62
C VAL A 88 -5.68 15.42 -12.36
N TYR A 89 -6.51 14.37 -12.30
CA TYR A 89 -7.81 14.36 -12.96
C TYR A 89 -8.75 15.46 -12.43
N ARG A 90 -8.85 15.62 -11.11
CA ARG A 90 -9.64 16.72 -10.51
C ARG A 90 -9.17 18.10 -10.94
N THR A 91 -7.86 18.29 -11.03
CA THR A 91 -7.28 19.57 -11.46
C THR A 91 -7.59 19.87 -12.92
N THR A 92 -7.49 18.86 -13.79
CA THR A 92 -7.85 18.96 -15.20
C THR A 92 -9.34 19.23 -15.39
N ASP A 93 -10.22 18.49 -14.71
CA ASP A 93 -11.66 18.70 -14.77
C ASP A 93 -12.05 20.10 -14.30
N LYS A 94 -11.44 20.58 -13.20
CA LYS A 94 -11.61 21.95 -12.72
C LYS A 94 -11.13 22.98 -13.75
N ALA A 95 -9.96 22.79 -14.34
CA ALA A 95 -9.42 23.71 -15.34
C ALA A 95 -10.32 23.78 -16.59
N HIS A 96 -10.91 22.66 -17.00
CA HIS A 96 -11.90 22.62 -18.08
C HIS A 96 -13.19 23.34 -17.69
N ALA A 97 -13.71 23.13 -16.48
CA ALA A 97 -14.89 23.84 -15.98
C ALA A 97 -14.64 25.37 -15.91
N ASP A 98 -13.51 25.81 -15.35
CA ASP A 98 -13.14 27.22 -15.27
C ASP A 98 -12.95 27.87 -16.66
N ALA A 99 -12.52 27.08 -17.65
CA ALA A 99 -12.41 27.55 -19.04
C ALA A 99 -13.79 27.68 -19.69
N LEU A 100 -14.69 26.72 -19.45
CA LEU A 100 -16.09 26.77 -19.89
C LEU A 100 -16.82 27.99 -19.31
N ASP A 101 -16.70 28.23 -18.01
CA ASP A 101 -17.31 29.39 -17.32
C ASP A 101 -16.79 30.73 -17.88
N ARG A 102 -15.52 30.79 -18.28
CA ARG A 102 -14.95 31.97 -18.95
C ARG A 102 -15.48 32.18 -20.37
N THR A 103 -15.73 31.10 -21.09
CA THR A 103 -16.30 31.17 -22.46
C THR A 103 -17.80 31.41 -22.48
N TYR A 104 -18.49 30.99 -21.42
CA TYR A 104 -19.91 31.19 -21.20
C TYR A 104 -20.10 31.95 -19.88
N PRO A 105 -19.79 33.27 -19.82
CA PRO A 105 -20.20 34.06 -18.67
C PRO A 105 -21.70 33.87 -18.52
N ALA A 106 -22.13 33.42 -17.34
CA ALA A 106 -23.50 33.08 -17.01
C ALA A 106 -24.48 34.02 -17.71
N GLY A 107 -25.24 33.50 -18.69
CA GLY A 107 -26.35 34.17 -19.35
C GLY A 107 -26.16 35.65 -19.66
N GLY A 108 -25.87 35.96 -20.93
CA GLY A 108 -26.36 37.21 -21.50
C GLY A 108 -27.90 37.24 -21.45
N GLN A 109 -28.43 37.86 -20.40
CA GLN A 109 -29.62 38.75 -20.31
C GLN A 109 -29.94 39.06 -18.85
#